data_AF-A0A1B6K0R6-F1
#
_entry.id   AF-A0A1B6K0R6-F1
#
_cell.length_a   1.000
_cell.length_b   1.000
_cell.length_c   1.000
_cell.angle_alpha   90.00
_cell.angle_beta   90.00
_cell.angle_gamma   90.00
#
_symmetry.space_group_name_H-M   'P 1'
#
loop_
_entity.id
_entity.type
_entity.pdbx_description
1 polymer ?
#
loop_
_entity_poly.entity_id
_entity_poly.type
_entity_poly.pdbx_seq_one_letter_code
_entity_poly.pdbx_strand_id
1 'polypeptide(L)'
;MLDIALQMSIARIHNNYVRVCHLMKHLPPLLACVATLHLPSIRRNALSVMNSAYSSKNLHFPVEHLGRLLLYESDKEVIEDCNHYGLRASDSSVNFLKGSFNFEAKDSKVKKLGFVDESIASVSLPELLLSDGDPES
;
A
#
# COMPACT_ATOMS: atom_id res chain seq x y z
N MET A 1 -17.23 1.50 -10.67
CA MET A 1 -15.89 0.88 -10.85
C MET A 1 -14.86 1.89 -11.37
N LEU A 2 -15.12 2.54 -12.51
CA LEU A 2 -14.21 3.54 -13.11
C LEU A 2 -13.85 4.71 -12.17
N ASP A 3 -14.80 5.22 -11.39
CA ASP A 3 -14.57 6.35 -10.49
C ASP A 3 -13.51 6.05 -9.42
N ILE A 4 -13.54 4.87 -8.77
CA ILE A 4 -12.56 4.51 -7.75
C ILE A 4 -11.15 4.43 -8.33
N ALA A 5 -10.99 3.79 -9.50
CA ALA A 5 -9.70 3.68 -10.17
C ALA A 5 -9.14 5.05 -10.60
N LEU A 6 -10.02 5.96 -11.06
CA LEU A 6 -9.64 7.33 -11.38
C LEU A 6 -9.21 8.10 -10.12
N GLN A 7 -9.99 8.04 -9.05
CA GLN A 7 -9.68 8.66 -7.76
C GLN A 7 -8.36 8.14 -7.17
N MET A 8 -8.09 6.85 -7.30
CA MET A 8 -6.80 6.24 -6.91
C MET A 8 -5.65 6.81 -7.73
N SER A 9 -5.83 6.95 -9.04
CA SER A 9 -4.82 7.51 -9.94
C SER A 9 -4.53 8.97 -9.59
N ILE A 10 -5.56 9.78 -9.33
CA ILE A 10 -5.43 11.17 -8.89
C ILE A 10 -4.71 11.23 -7.54
N ALA A 11 -5.08 10.39 -6.57
CA ALA A 11 -4.42 10.33 -5.27
C ALA A 11 -2.92 9.98 -5.40
N ARG A 12 -2.58 9.06 -6.31
CA ARG A 12 -1.20 8.68 -6.61
C ARG A 12 -0.40 9.85 -7.21
N ILE A 13 -0.98 10.62 -8.13
CA ILE A 13 -0.34 11.81 -8.71
C ILE A 13 -0.03 12.85 -7.63
N HIS A 14 -0.91 13.01 -6.65
CA HIS A 14 -0.72 13.93 -5.52
C HIS A 14 0.12 13.34 -4.37
N ASN A 15 0.75 12.18 -4.56
CA ASN A 15 1.52 11.46 -3.54
C ASN A 15 0.71 11.14 -2.25
N ASN A 16 -0.62 11.08 -2.34
CA ASN A 16 -1.49 10.73 -1.23
C ASN A 16 -1.67 9.21 -1.16
N TYR A 17 -0.62 8.51 -0.78
CA TYR A 17 -0.60 7.05 -0.76
C TYR A 17 -1.51 6.44 0.31
N VAL A 18 -1.78 7.16 1.40
CA VAL A 18 -2.81 6.75 2.39
C VAL A 18 -4.17 6.65 1.72
N ARG A 19 -4.54 7.65 0.90
CA ARG A 19 -5.79 7.61 0.14
C ARG A 19 -5.79 6.51 -0.92
N VAL A 20 -4.66 6.25 -1.58
CA VAL A 20 -4.51 5.12 -2.52
C VAL A 20 -4.79 3.79 -1.81
N CYS A 21 -4.15 3.54 -0.66
CA CYS A 21 -4.35 2.34 0.14
C CYS A 21 -5.78 2.20 0.65
N HIS A 22 -6.40 3.29 1.09
CA HIS A 22 -7.80 3.29 1.49
C HIS A 22 -8.73 2.90 0.34
N LEU A 23 -8.59 3.54 -0.83
CA LEU A 23 -9.41 3.25 -2.01
C LEU A 23 -9.18 1.84 -2.58
N MET A 24 -7.97 1.30 -2.45
CA MET A 24 -7.62 -0.05 -2.90
C MET A 24 -8.49 -1.13 -2.26
N LYS A 25 -8.91 -0.96 -0.99
CA LYS A 25 -9.81 -1.89 -0.29
C LYS A 25 -11.24 -1.90 -0.86
N HIS A 26 -11.61 -0.89 -1.63
CA HIS A 26 -12.95 -0.74 -2.22
C HIS A 26 -13.00 -1.17 -3.69
N LEU A 27 -11.89 -1.70 -4.23
CA LEU A 27 -11.86 -2.23 -5.58
C LEU A 27 -12.59 -3.60 -5.64
N PRO A 28 -13.22 -3.93 -6.78
CA PRO A 28 -13.66 -5.29 -7.07
C PRO A 28 -12.50 -6.29 -6.94
N PRO A 29 -12.75 -7.57 -6.62
CA PRO A 29 -11.71 -8.54 -6.28
C PRO A 29 -10.59 -8.61 -7.33
N LEU A 30 -10.93 -8.72 -8.61
CA LEU A 30 -9.93 -8.81 -9.69
C LEU A 30 -9.05 -7.56 -9.77
N LEU A 31 -9.65 -6.37 -9.64
CA LEU A 31 -8.91 -5.11 -9.65
C LEU A 31 -8.07 -4.93 -8.39
N ALA A 32 -8.55 -5.40 -7.23
CA ALA A 32 -7.78 -5.42 -5.99
C ALA A 32 -6.53 -6.31 -6.14
N CYS A 33 -6.65 -7.50 -6.76
CA CYS A 33 -5.51 -8.36 -7.09
C CYS A 33 -4.46 -7.62 -7.92
N VAL A 34 -4.89 -6.97 -9.01
CA VAL A 34 -3.96 -6.22 -9.88
C VAL A 34 -3.34 -5.05 -9.13
N ALA A 35 -4.13 -4.27 -8.39
CA ALA A 35 -3.66 -3.10 -7.66
C ALA A 35 -2.61 -3.46 -6.60
N THR A 36 -2.73 -4.63 -5.96
CA THR A 36 -1.82 -5.08 -4.90
C THR A 36 -0.45 -5.53 -5.42
N LEU A 37 -0.34 -5.88 -6.71
CA LEU A 37 0.96 -6.08 -7.37
C LEU A 37 1.83 -4.80 -7.36
N HIS A 38 1.19 -3.62 -7.32
CA HIS A 38 1.86 -2.34 -7.24
C HIS A 38 2.08 -1.84 -5.80
N LEU A 39 1.59 -2.57 -4.80
CA LEU A 39 1.68 -2.16 -3.40
C LEU A 39 3.11 -1.97 -2.90
N PRO A 40 4.12 -2.79 -3.28
CA PRO A 40 5.51 -2.54 -2.91
C PRO A 40 6.02 -1.16 -3.36
N SER A 41 5.72 -0.78 -4.61
CA SER A 41 6.09 0.53 -5.15
C SER A 41 5.35 1.67 -4.43
N ILE A 42 4.05 1.48 -4.14
CA ILE A 42 3.23 2.43 -3.38
C ILE A 42 3.81 2.63 -1.98
N ARG A 43 4.15 1.55 -1.26
CA ARG A 43 4.76 1.58 0.07
C ARG A 43 6.10 2.30 0.05
N ARG A 44 6.99 1.96 -0.89
CA ARG A 44 8.28 2.64 -1.07
C ARG A 44 8.12 4.14 -1.23
N ASN A 45 7.24 4.56 -2.13
CA ASN A 45 7.02 5.98 -2.39
C ASN A 45 6.37 6.68 -1.19
N ALA A 46 5.44 6.02 -0.49
CA ALA A 46 4.85 6.52 0.73
C ALA A 46 5.91 6.76 1.82
N LEU A 47 6.77 5.77 2.07
CA LEU A 47 7.86 5.88 3.02
C LEU A 47 8.85 6.99 2.65
N SER A 48 9.12 7.19 1.37
CA SER A 48 9.97 8.29 0.88
C SER A 48 9.38 9.67 1.19
N VAL A 49 8.09 9.85 0.90
CA VAL A 49 7.35 11.09 1.20
C VAL A 49 7.28 11.31 2.71
N MET A 50 6.94 10.28 3.48
CA MET A 50 6.89 10.33 4.93
C MET A 50 8.25 10.66 5.54
N ASN A 51 9.35 10.14 4.97
CA ASN A 51 10.69 10.45 5.43
C ASN A 51 11.03 11.94 5.34
N SER A 52 10.45 12.64 4.36
CA SER A 52 10.60 14.09 4.25
C SER A 52 9.61 14.84 5.14
N ALA A 53 8.34 14.40 5.19
CA ALA A 53 7.26 15.10 5.89
C ALA A 53 7.32 14.96 7.42
N TYR A 54 7.72 13.80 7.92
CA TYR A 54 7.81 13.48 9.36
C TYR A 54 9.25 13.54 9.89
N SER A 55 10.18 14.12 9.13
CA SER A 55 11.60 14.18 9.50
C SER A 55 11.80 14.87 10.85
N SER A 56 12.22 14.12 11.88
CA SER A 56 12.47 14.68 13.21
C SER A 56 13.45 13.81 13.99
N LYS A 57 14.36 14.44 14.73
CA LYS A 57 15.28 13.71 15.63
C LYS A 57 14.59 13.21 16.90
N ASN A 58 13.49 13.83 17.28
CA ASN A 58 12.83 13.62 18.58
C ASN A 58 11.48 12.90 18.46
N LEU A 59 10.82 13.02 17.30
CA LEU A 59 9.52 12.41 17.05
C LEU A 59 9.69 11.09 16.33
N HIS A 60 8.82 10.15 16.66
CA HIS A 60 8.80 8.82 16.08
C HIS A 60 7.37 8.52 15.62
N PHE A 61 7.26 7.77 14.53
CA PHE A 61 5.97 7.37 13.98
C PHE A 61 5.61 5.96 14.44
N PRO A 62 4.40 5.69 14.97
CA PRO A 62 4.04 4.35 15.46
C PRO A 62 4.01 3.31 14.34
N VAL A 63 4.70 2.17 14.53
CA VAL A 63 4.78 1.07 13.54
C VAL A 63 3.40 0.51 13.22
N GLU A 64 2.60 0.21 14.24
CA GLU A 64 1.24 -0.32 14.08
C GLU A 64 0.35 0.62 13.24
N HIS A 65 0.49 1.94 13.45
CA HIS A 65 -0.27 2.92 12.69
C HIS A 65 0.19 2.97 11.23
N LEU A 66 1.50 2.90 10.98
CA LEU A 66 2.07 2.84 9.64
C LEU A 66 1.61 1.58 8.90
N GLY A 67 1.59 0.45 9.61
CA GLY A 67 1.09 -0.82 9.10
C GLY A 67 -0.34 -0.71 8.59
N ARG A 68 -1.23 -0.11 9.41
CA ARG A 68 -2.64 0.13 9.03
C ARG A 68 -2.78 1.07 7.82
N LEU A 69 -2.00 2.15 7.77
CA LEU A 69 -2.06 3.12 6.68
C LEU A 69 -1.61 2.54 5.33
N LEU A 70 -0.61 1.67 5.35
CA LEU A 70 0.06 1.13 4.14
C LEU A 70 -0.25 -0.35 3.88
N LEU A 71 -1.30 -0.86 4.53
CA LEU A 71 -1.85 -2.20 4.34
C LEU A 71 -0.87 -3.34 4.63
N TYR A 72 0.04 -3.18 5.60
CA TYR A 72 0.90 -4.28 6.04
C TYR A 72 0.11 -5.29 6.88
N GLU A 73 0.47 -6.57 6.78
CA GLU A 73 -0.17 -7.65 7.53
C GLU A 73 0.45 -7.84 8.92
N SER A 74 1.67 -7.36 9.13
CA SER A 74 2.29 -7.36 10.45
C SER A 74 3.32 -6.25 10.64
N ASP A 75 3.54 -5.87 11.89
CA ASP A 75 4.57 -4.90 12.29
C ASP A 75 5.97 -5.34 11.85
N LYS A 76 6.22 -6.65 11.82
CA LYS A 76 7.48 -7.21 11.31
C LYS A 76 7.73 -6.81 9.85
N GLU A 77 6.71 -6.85 9.01
CA GLU A 77 6.84 -6.43 7.61
C GLU A 77 7.13 -4.94 7.46
N VAL A 78 6.53 -4.12 8.32
CA VAL A 78 6.77 -2.67 8.36
C VAL A 78 8.24 -2.43 8.69
N ILE A 79 8.77 -3.09 9.72
CA ILE A 79 10.15 -2.96 10.17
C ILE A 79 11.12 -3.44 9.10
N GLU A 80 10.85 -4.59 8.47
CA GLU A 80 11.64 -5.14 7.36
C GLU A 80 11.74 -4.14 6.19
N ASP A 81 10.60 -3.61 5.72
CA ASP A 81 10.57 -2.66 4.62
C ASP A 81 11.24 -1.33 5.01
N CYS A 82 11.00 -0.81 6.21
CA CYS A 82 11.66 0.41 6.69
C CYS A 82 13.18 0.25 6.68
N ASN A 83 13.70 -0.83 7.26
CA ASN A 83 15.13 -1.11 7.29
C ASN A 83 15.71 -1.32 5.88
N HIS A 84 14.98 -2.01 5.00
CA HIS A 84 15.35 -2.20 3.59
C HIS A 84 15.51 -0.85 2.85
N TYR A 85 14.68 0.14 3.16
CA TYR A 85 14.77 1.49 2.62
C TYR A 85 15.68 2.45 3.42
N GLY A 86 16.48 1.95 4.37
CA GLY A 86 17.43 2.76 5.14
C GLY A 86 16.81 3.59 6.27
N LEU A 87 15.54 3.33 6.61
CA LEU A 87 14.85 3.96 7.75
C LEU A 87 15.12 3.15 9.01
N ARG A 88 15.33 3.85 10.13
CA ARG A 88 15.57 3.19 11.41
C ARG A 88 14.23 2.87 12.09
N ALA A 89 13.87 1.59 12.10
CA ALA A 89 12.68 1.11 12.81
C ALA A 89 13.04 0.28 14.05
N SER A 90 12.28 0.46 15.13
CA SER A 90 12.22 -0.39 16.31
C SER A 90 10.89 -1.12 16.37
N ASP A 91 10.69 -1.99 17.35
CA ASP A 91 9.47 -2.81 17.49
C ASP A 91 8.16 -1.99 17.52
N SER A 92 8.21 -0.75 18.04
CA SER A 92 7.03 0.11 18.19
C SER A 92 7.04 1.37 17.33
N SER A 93 8.19 1.76 16.78
CA SER A 93 8.33 3.10 16.19
C SER A 93 9.31 3.17 15.02
N VAL A 94 9.03 4.05 14.06
CA VAL A 94 9.90 4.37 12.93
C VAL A 94 10.42 5.79 13.10
N ASN A 95 11.73 5.97 12.97
CA ASN A 95 12.35 7.27 12.94
C ASN A 95 12.56 7.71 11.48
N PHE A 96 11.92 8.81 11.11
CA PHE A 96 12.08 9.44 9.82
C PHE A 96 13.13 10.56 9.92
N LEU A 97 14.17 10.48 9.10
CA LEU A 97 15.23 11.48 9.02
C LEU A 97 15.46 11.83 7.55
N LYS A 98 15.19 13.08 7.18
CA LYS A 98 15.42 13.56 5.83
C LYS A 98 16.86 13.27 5.41
N GLY A 99 17.01 12.55 4.29
CA GLY A 99 18.30 12.14 3.75
C GLY A 99 18.75 10.71 4.09
N SER A 100 18.08 9.99 4.99
CA SER A 100 18.42 8.59 5.30
C SER A 100 17.79 7.57 4.34
N PHE A 101 16.83 7.99 3.51
CA PHE A 101 16.10 7.09 2.61
C PHE A 101 16.98 6.59 1.48
N ASN A 102 17.02 5.27 1.28
CA ASN A 102 17.76 4.62 0.21
C ASN A 102 16.95 4.61 -1.09
N PHE A 103 17.22 5.57 -1.97
CA PHE A 103 16.58 5.65 -3.29
C PHE A 103 17.10 4.64 -4.31
N GLU A 104 18.18 3.91 -4.01
CA GLU A 104 18.72 2.85 -4.88
C GLU A 104 18.15 1.47 -4.53
N ALA A 105 17.50 1.34 -3.36
CA ALA A 105 16.82 0.12 -2.98
C ALA A 105 15.65 -0.18 -3.93
N LYS A 106 15.62 -1.42 -4.43
CA LYS A 106 14.53 -1.96 -5.24
C LYS A 106 13.24 -2.08 -4.41
N ASP A 107 12.11 -2.18 -5.10
CA ASP A 107 10.82 -2.48 -4.47
C ASP A 107 10.90 -3.79 -3.67
N SER A 108 10.21 -3.84 -2.53
CA SER A 108 10.09 -5.04 -1.72
C SER A 108 9.29 -6.11 -2.49
N LYS A 109 9.34 -7.36 -2.03
CA LYS A 109 8.60 -8.44 -2.67
C LYS A 109 7.10 -8.23 -2.49
N VAL A 110 6.32 -8.57 -3.51
CA VAL A 110 4.86 -8.66 -3.38
C VAL A 110 4.54 -9.69 -2.28
N LYS A 111 3.68 -9.29 -1.34
CA LYS A 111 3.20 -10.15 -0.24
C LYS A 111 1.70 -10.37 -0.40
N LYS A 112 1.21 -11.51 0.09
CA LYS A 112 -0.23 -11.79 0.13
C LYS A 112 -0.91 -10.88 1.15
N LEU A 113 -2.15 -10.52 0.88
CA LEU A 113 -2.94 -9.63 1.74
C LEU A 113 -4.26 -10.30 2.09
N GLY A 114 -4.60 -10.34 3.38
CA GLY A 114 -5.78 -11.04 3.89
C GLY A 114 -7.07 -10.50 3.28
N PHE A 115 -7.20 -9.18 3.15
CA PHE A 115 -8.41 -8.58 2.58
C PHE A 115 -8.64 -8.94 1.10
N VAL A 116 -7.58 -9.25 0.34
CA VAL A 116 -7.71 -9.68 -1.05
C VAL A 116 -8.20 -11.11 -1.09
N ASP A 117 -7.62 -11.98 -0.27
CA ASP A 117 -8.03 -13.39 -0.16
C ASP A 117 -9.49 -13.50 0.29
N GLU A 118 -9.91 -12.67 1.26
CA GLU A 118 -11.31 -12.54 1.71
C GLU A 118 -12.23 -12.06 0.57
N SER A 119 -11.79 -11.06 -0.19
CA SER A 119 -12.54 -10.51 -1.32
C SER A 119 -12.73 -11.55 -2.44
N ILE A 120 -11.68 -12.30 -2.79
CA ILE A 120 -11.76 -13.38 -3.77
C ILE A 120 -12.67 -14.52 -3.27
N ALA A 121 -12.53 -14.93 -2.00
CA ALA A 121 -13.31 -16.01 -1.43
C ALA A 121 -14.83 -15.71 -1.38
N SER A 122 -15.20 -14.44 -1.41
CA SER A 122 -16.60 -14.00 -1.40
C SER A 122 -17.31 -14.07 -2.75
N VAL A 123 -16.59 -14.35 -3.85
CA VAL A 123 -17.13 -14.36 -5.22
C VAL A 123 -16.89 -15.71 -5.88
N SER A 124 -17.86 -16.21 -6.66
CA SER A 124 -17.66 -17.45 -7.41
C SER A 124 -16.74 -17.23 -8.63
N LEU A 125 -15.96 -18.25 -8.99
CA LEU A 125 -15.08 -18.17 -10.18
C LEU A 125 -15.83 -17.84 -11.49
N PRO A 126 -17.02 -18.42 -11.76
CA PRO A 126 -17.79 -18.05 -12.94
C PRO A 126 -18.19 -16.58 -12.94
N GLU A 127 -18.73 -16.04 -11.83
CA GLU A 127 -19.12 -14.62 -11.73
C GLU A 127 -17.92 -13.67 -11.91
N LEU A 128 -16.74 -14.08 -11.43
CA LEU A 128 -15.52 -13.28 -11.54
C LEU A 128 -15.00 -13.20 -12.99
N LEU A 129 -15.14 -14.27 -13.76
CA LEU A 129 -14.58 -14.38 -15.11
C LEU A 129 -15.60 -14.11 -16.23
N LEU A 130 -16.88 -14.31 -15.93
CA LEU A 130 -18.01 -14.15 -16.85
C LEU A 130 -18.88 -12.96 -16.44
N SER A 131 -18.34 -11.97 -15.71
CA SER A 131 -19.08 -10.74 -15.45
C SER A 131 -19.47 -10.12 -16.81
N ASP A 132 -20.72 -10.34 -17.20
CA ASP A 132 -21.27 -9.99 -18.50
C ASP A 132 -21.02 -8.49 -18.73
N GLY A 133 -20.19 -8.18 -19.72
CA GLY A 133 -20.43 -6.97 -20.47
C GLY A 133 -21.70 -7.26 -21.24
N ASP A 134 -22.83 -6.66 -20.84
CA ASP A 134 -24.10 -6.78 -21.56
C ASP A 134 -23.83 -6.66 -23.06
N PRO A 135 -24.14 -7.70 -23.87
CA PRO A 135 -24.31 -7.48 -25.29
C PRO A 135 -25.60 -6.68 -25.42
N GLU A 136 -25.46 -5.39 -25.76
CA GLU A 136 -26.53 -4.41 -26.02
C GLU A 136 -27.01 -3.57 -24.80
N SER A 137 -26.49 -2.34 -24.71
CA SER A 137 -27.28 -1.10 -24.56
C SER A 137 -26.45 0.11 -24.99
#